data_AF-A0A2D9K617-F1
#
_entry.id   AF-A0A2D9K617-F1
#
_cell.length_a   1.000
_cell.length_b   1.000
_cell.length_c   1.000
_cell.angle_alpha   90.00
_cell.angle_beta   90.00
_cell.angle_gamma   90.00
#
_symmetry.space_group_name_H-M   'P 1'
#
loop_
_entity.id
_entity.type
_entity.pdbx_description
1 polymer ?
#
loop_
_entity_poly.entity_id
_entity_poly.type
_entity_poly.pdbx_seq_one_letter_code
_entity_poly.pdbx_strand_id
1 'polypeptide(L)'
;MKAVFGWAVENSEVSGLTANVATELKRAPTSSVSAYEEHEESEAPRALTLEELGMIVIGLEAAKNHAARLAILLQMMTGQRRMTVVRARRRAFVEHPKYGMVWKIGPDKSGKFRVLPLPDLAASAVRAAQAYGRTGNAWLFPQQRLRRKTDPGTGHMSERMLNEVLEELRAPGGPLASAPWAATHDLRRAFVTHMRPRVTTLGLTKEAVPMITRADEGRYGLDETVYDQDPALPDKSLMLEEWDRLIKEGCAQAEARLQRP
;
A
#
# COMPACT_ATOMS: atom_id res chain seq x y z
N MET A 1 -15.17 -23.16 3.95
CA MET A 1 -15.54 -24.59 3.93
C MET A 1 -15.12 -25.29 5.23
N LYS A 2 -13.83 -25.36 5.59
CA LYS A 2 -13.37 -25.95 6.87
C LYS A 2 -14.10 -25.42 8.13
N ALA A 3 -14.37 -24.12 8.20
CA ALA A 3 -15.10 -23.50 9.31
C ALA A 3 -16.59 -23.91 9.38
N VAL A 4 -17.23 -24.16 8.24
CA VAL A 4 -18.65 -24.57 8.18
C VAL A 4 -18.79 -26.02 8.62
N PHE A 5 -17.88 -26.89 8.18
CA PHE A 5 -17.82 -28.27 8.66
C PHE A 5 -17.37 -28.36 10.12
N GLY A 6 -16.55 -27.43 10.61
CA GLY A 6 -16.22 -27.30 12.03
C GLY A 6 -17.47 -27.02 12.86
N TRP A 7 -18.21 -25.97 12.50
CA TRP A 7 -19.48 -25.65 13.15
C TRP A 7 -20.48 -26.80 13.09
N ALA A 8 -20.57 -27.50 11.95
CA ALA A 8 -21.50 -28.61 11.80
C ALA A 8 -21.15 -29.79 12.72
N VAL A 9 -19.86 -30.12 12.89
CA VAL A 9 -19.42 -31.17 13.83
C VAL A 9 -19.67 -30.77 15.29
N GLU A 10 -19.46 -29.50 15.62
CA GLU A 10 -19.79 -28.95 16.96
C GLU A 10 -21.30 -28.98 17.25
N ASN A 11 -22.13 -29.01 16.20
CA ASN A 11 -23.60 -29.09 16.29
C ASN A 11 -24.11 -30.40 15.67
N SER A 12 -23.47 -31.51 16.01
CA SER A 12 -23.73 -32.84 15.44
C SER A 12 -25.16 -33.34 15.65
N GLU A 13 -25.85 -32.88 16.70
CA GLU A 13 -27.27 -33.17 16.95
C GLU A 13 -28.19 -32.61 15.84
N VAL A 14 -27.79 -31.50 15.21
CA VAL A 14 -28.53 -30.85 14.13
C VAL A 14 -28.02 -31.29 12.77
N SER A 15 -26.70 -31.46 12.63
CA SER A 15 -26.07 -31.71 11.33
C SER A 15 -25.87 -33.20 11.00
N GLY A 16 -25.89 -34.07 12.01
CA GLY A 16 -25.53 -35.49 11.90
C GLY A 16 -24.05 -35.77 11.63
N LEU A 17 -23.19 -34.74 11.58
CA LEU A 17 -21.77 -34.90 11.27
C LEU A 17 -20.95 -35.12 12.54
N THR A 18 -20.17 -36.20 12.56
CA THR A 18 -19.27 -36.56 13.69
C THR A 18 -17.80 -36.24 13.43
N ALA A 19 -17.44 -35.89 12.18
CA ALA A 19 -16.08 -35.55 11.80
C ALA A 19 -16.04 -34.47 10.70
N ASN A 20 -14.99 -33.65 10.74
CA ASN A 20 -14.81 -32.56 9.78
C ASN A 20 -14.15 -33.08 8.52
N VAL A 21 -14.91 -33.61 7.56
CA VAL A 21 -14.38 -34.14 6.29
C VAL A 21 -13.58 -33.11 5.48
N ALA A 22 -13.73 -31.82 5.77
CA ALA A 22 -12.96 -30.78 5.10
C ALA A 22 -11.52 -30.68 5.63
N THR A 23 -11.14 -31.28 6.77
CA THR A 23 -9.74 -31.27 7.25
C THR A 23 -8.81 -32.05 6.33
N GLU A 24 -9.30 -33.12 5.73
CA GLU A 24 -8.56 -33.99 4.81
C GLU A 24 -8.42 -33.40 3.40
N LEU A 25 -9.20 -32.37 3.09
CA LEU A 25 -9.06 -31.65 1.83
C LEU A 25 -7.73 -30.89 1.82
N LYS A 26 -6.80 -31.38 1.00
CA LYS A 26 -5.62 -30.64 0.58
C LYS A 26 -6.09 -29.39 -0.16
N ARG A 27 -5.46 -28.26 0.16
CA ARG A 27 -5.72 -26.99 -0.53
C ARG A 27 -5.47 -27.23 -2.02
N ALA A 28 -6.46 -26.93 -2.87
CA ALA A 28 -6.26 -26.98 -4.31
C ALA A 28 -5.02 -26.12 -4.65
N PRO A 29 -4.04 -26.66 -5.39
CA PRO A 29 -2.92 -25.85 -5.86
C PRO A 29 -3.51 -24.68 -6.63
N THR A 30 -3.19 -23.46 -6.22
CA THR A 30 -3.58 -22.27 -6.96
C THR A 30 -2.98 -22.37 -8.35
N SER A 31 -3.84 -22.57 -9.36
CA SER A 31 -3.44 -22.59 -10.76
C SER A 31 -3.07 -21.18 -11.21
N SER A 32 -1.78 -20.88 -11.08
CA SER A 32 -1.07 -19.94 -11.94
C SER A 32 0.34 -20.52 -12.14
N VAL A 33 0.44 -21.52 -13.01
CA VAL A 33 1.74 -22.05 -13.43
C VAL A 33 2.32 -21.08 -14.46
N SER A 34 3.42 -20.44 -14.10
CA SER A 34 4.48 -20.02 -15.01
C SER A 34 5.77 -19.99 -14.19
N ALA A 35 6.51 -21.10 -14.25
CA ALA A 35 7.92 -21.26 -13.91
C ALA A 35 8.43 -20.51 -12.66
N TYR A 36 8.23 -21.09 -11.48
CA TYR A 36 9.23 -20.99 -10.43
C TYR A 36 10.09 -22.24 -10.54
N GLU A 37 11.22 -22.11 -11.23
CA GLU A 37 12.32 -23.06 -11.07
C GLU A 37 12.65 -23.12 -9.57
N GLU A 38 12.95 -24.33 -9.09
CA GLU A 38 13.39 -24.59 -7.72
C GLU A 38 14.67 -23.78 -7.45
N HIS A 39 14.52 -22.55 -6.96
CA HIS A 39 15.63 -21.83 -6.38
C HIS A 39 15.95 -22.47 -5.03
N GLU A 40 17.08 -23.17 -5.00
CA GLU A 40 17.93 -23.43 -3.83
C GLU A 40 17.72 -22.34 -2.78
N GLU A 41 17.40 -22.73 -1.53
CA GLU A 41 17.23 -21.89 -0.33
C GLU A 41 17.41 -20.38 -0.57
N SER A 42 16.44 -19.75 -1.22
CA SER A 42 16.62 -18.38 -1.70
C SER A 42 16.81 -17.46 -0.49
N GLU A 43 17.97 -16.81 -0.41
CA GLU A 43 18.18 -15.69 0.51
C GLU A 43 16.95 -14.77 0.45
N ALA A 44 16.39 -14.43 1.60
CA ALA A 44 15.21 -13.57 1.65
C ALA A 44 15.47 -12.31 0.79
N PRO A 45 14.60 -12.00 -0.19
CA PRO A 45 14.92 -10.95 -1.15
C PRO A 45 15.22 -9.64 -0.42
N ARG A 46 16.34 -8.99 -0.79
CA ARG A 46 16.81 -7.73 -0.20
C ARG A 46 15.73 -6.64 -0.26
N ALA A 47 15.98 -5.45 0.30
CA ALA A 47 15.10 -4.30 0.04
C ALA A 47 15.52 -3.58 -1.25
N LEU A 48 14.60 -2.82 -1.86
CA LEU A 48 14.90 -1.94 -2.98
C LEU A 48 15.86 -0.85 -2.50
N THR A 49 16.87 -0.51 -3.28
CA THR A 49 17.77 0.62 -2.98
C THR A 49 17.06 1.96 -3.16
N LEU A 50 17.64 3.04 -2.64
CA LEU A 50 17.08 4.38 -2.87
C LEU A 50 17.10 4.74 -4.37
N GLU A 51 18.17 4.41 -5.08
CA GLU A 51 18.25 4.54 -6.55
C GLU A 51 17.12 3.78 -7.26
N GLU A 52 16.85 2.52 -6.90
CA GLU A 52 15.75 1.74 -7.50
C GLU A 52 14.37 2.34 -7.20
N LEU A 53 14.17 2.90 -6.01
CA LEU A 53 12.95 3.63 -5.67
C LEU A 53 12.82 4.93 -6.48
N GLY A 54 13.93 5.63 -6.71
CA GLY A 54 13.98 6.79 -7.61
C GLY A 54 13.62 6.42 -9.05
N MET A 55 14.17 5.32 -9.56
CA MET A 55 13.84 4.79 -10.89
C MET A 55 12.35 4.42 -11.00
N ILE A 56 11.73 3.91 -9.93
CA ILE A 56 10.28 3.72 -9.88
C ILE A 56 9.56 5.08 -10.03
N VAL A 57 9.92 6.10 -9.25
CA VAL A 57 9.27 7.42 -9.31
C VAL A 57 9.33 8.02 -10.72
N ILE A 58 10.52 8.01 -11.33
CA ILE A 58 10.75 8.52 -12.68
C ILE A 58 9.99 7.67 -13.71
N GLY A 59 10.09 6.35 -13.62
CA GLY A 59 9.42 5.43 -14.54
C GLY A 59 7.90 5.55 -14.49
N LEU A 60 7.33 5.82 -13.31
CA LEU A 60 5.90 6.04 -13.13
C LEU A 60 5.39 7.25 -13.92
N GLU A 61 6.23 8.21 -14.30
CA GLU A 61 5.82 9.33 -15.15
C GLU A 61 5.42 8.89 -16.56
N ALA A 62 6.05 7.84 -17.07
CA ALA A 62 5.75 7.25 -18.38
C ALA A 62 4.59 6.24 -18.35
N ALA A 63 4.11 5.85 -17.16
CA ALA A 63 3.05 4.86 -17.02
C ALA A 63 1.70 5.40 -17.51
N LYS A 64 1.06 4.68 -18.45
CA LYS A 64 -0.18 5.11 -19.11
C LYS A 64 -1.38 5.18 -18.14
N ASN A 65 -1.41 4.31 -17.13
CA ASN A 65 -2.50 4.28 -16.16
C ASN A 65 -2.24 5.28 -15.02
N HIS A 66 -2.72 6.51 -15.20
CA HIS A 66 -2.50 7.60 -14.23
C HIS A 66 -3.02 7.28 -12.82
N ALA A 67 -4.17 6.60 -12.71
CA ALA A 67 -4.72 6.22 -11.41
C ALA A 67 -3.83 5.19 -10.69
N ALA A 68 -3.30 4.21 -11.43
CA ALA A 68 -2.36 3.23 -10.88
C ALA A 68 -1.02 3.88 -10.51
N ARG A 69 -0.49 4.79 -11.34
CA ARG A 69 0.70 5.61 -11.01
C ARG A 69 0.56 6.30 -9.66
N LEU A 70 -0.52 7.06 -9.49
CA LEU A 70 -0.74 7.86 -8.28
C LEU A 70 -0.99 6.97 -7.06
N ALA A 71 -1.61 5.81 -7.25
CA ALA A 71 -1.78 4.82 -6.19
C ALA A 71 -0.44 4.17 -5.78
N ILE A 72 0.44 3.83 -6.72
CA ILE A 72 1.77 3.30 -6.42
C ILE A 72 2.59 4.35 -5.67
N LEU A 73 2.58 5.61 -6.13
CA LEU A 73 3.27 6.71 -5.46
C LEU A 73 2.75 6.89 -4.03
N LEU A 74 1.43 6.98 -3.84
CA LEU A 74 0.86 7.08 -2.49
C LEU A 74 1.22 5.88 -1.61
N GLN A 75 1.24 4.66 -2.17
CA GLN A 75 1.66 3.46 -1.43
C GLN A 75 3.12 3.56 -0.98
N MET A 76 4.01 3.95 -1.88
CA MET A 76 5.44 4.08 -1.63
C MET A 76 5.71 5.16 -0.58
N MET A 77 5.06 6.32 -0.67
CA MET A 77 5.29 7.43 0.25
C MET A 77 4.72 7.19 1.66
N THR A 78 3.75 6.29 1.82
CA THR A 78 3.06 6.08 3.11
C THR A 78 3.34 4.73 3.75
N GLY A 79 4.10 3.85 3.07
CA GLY A 79 4.36 2.48 3.51
C GLY A 79 3.10 1.62 3.66
N GLN A 80 1.95 2.05 3.13
CA GLN A 80 0.68 1.34 3.30
C GLN A 80 0.58 0.08 2.44
N ARG A 81 -0.34 -0.81 2.80
CA ARG A 81 -0.66 -1.97 1.95
C ARG A 81 -1.41 -1.48 0.72
N ARG A 82 -1.17 -2.07 -0.45
CA ARG A 82 -1.88 -1.75 -1.70
C ARG A 82 -3.40 -1.68 -1.54
N MET A 83 -3.99 -2.60 -0.78
CA MET A 83 -5.44 -2.63 -0.55
C MET A 83 -5.94 -1.44 0.25
N THR A 84 -5.15 -0.94 1.18
CA THR A 84 -5.46 0.28 1.94
C THR A 84 -5.50 1.49 1.01
N VAL A 85 -4.56 1.56 0.07
CA VAL A 85 -4.45 2.66 -0.90
C VAL A 85 -5.58 2.65 -1.92
N VAL A 86 -5.83 1.52 -2.59
CA VAL A 86 -6.89 1.47 -3.62
C VAL A 86 -8.29 1.65 -3.00
N ARG A 87 -8.47 1.30 -1.73
CA ARG A 87 -9.71 1.56 -0.96
C ARG A 87 -9.70 2.92 -0.25
N ALA A 88 -8.81 3.83 -0.57
CA ALA A 88 -8.85 5.17 0.01
C ALA A 88 -10.10 5.92 -0.48
N ARG A 89 -10.85 6.53 0.44
CA ARG A 89 -11.99 7.39 0.11
C ARG A 89 -11.52 8.84 -0.05
N ARG A 90 -12.13 9.60 -0.98
CA ARG A 90 -11.77 11.01 -1.18
C ARG A 90 -11.91 11.84 0.09
N ARG A 91 -13.04 11.68 0.79
CA ARG A 91 -13.34 12.36 2.06
C ARG A 91 -12.42 11.99 3.23
N ALA A 92 -11.56 10.98 3.06
CA ALA A 92 -10.62 10.55 4.10
C ALA A 92 -9.36 11.43 4.14
N PHE A 93 -9.12 12.23 3.10
CA PHE A 93 -8.01 13.17 3.03
C PHE A 93 -8.55 14.54 3.40
N VAL A 94 -7.98 15.15 4.44
CA VAL A 94 -8.43 16.41 5.01
C VAL A 94 -7.24 17.32 5.28
N GLU A 95 -7.44 18.62 5.16
CA GLU A 95 -6.42 19.60 5.55
C GLU A 95 -6.35 19.72 7.08
N HIS A 96 -5.13 19.77 7.60
CA HIS A 96 -4.76 19.87 9.01
C HIS A 96 -3.89 21.13 9.21
N PRO A 97 -4.22 22.02 10.17
CA PRO A 97 -3.53 23.30 10.33
C PRO A 97 -2.00 23.19 10.50
N LYS A 98 -1.53 22.16 11.21
CA LYS A 98 -0.11 21.97 11.52
C LYS A 98 0.66 21.04 10.56
N TYR A 99 -0.01 20.04 9.97
CA TYR A 99 0.66 18.94 9.26
C TYR A 99 0.29 18.90 7.77
N GLY A 100 -0.34 19.95 7.26
CA GLY A 100 -0.86 19.99 5.89
C GLY A 100 -1.94 18.94 5.69
N MET A 101 -1.84 18.13 4.63
CA MET A 101 -2.85 17.11 4.36
C MET A 101 -2.64 15.88 5.25
N VAL A 102 -3.71 15.38 5.87
CA VAL A 102 -3.70 14.12 6.63
C VAL A 102 -4.69 13.10 6.02
N TRP A 103 -4.34 11.82 6.12
CA TRP A 103 -5.17 10.71 5.69
C TRP A 103 -5.74 9.93 6.88
N LYS A 104 -7.06 9.93 7.01
CA LYS A 104 -7.81 9.11 7.97
C LYS A 104 -8.05 7.71 7.42
N ILE A 105 -7.36 6.71 7.95
CA ILE A 105 -7.53 5.32 7.53
C ILE A 105 -8.46 4.61 8.51
N GLY A 106 -9.62 4.18 8.04
CA GLY A 106 -10.62 3.48 8.85
C GLY A 106 -12.06 3.66 8.34
N PRO A 107 -13.06 3.27 9.14
CA PRO A 107 -12.90 2.62 10.44
C PRO A 107 -12.41 1.17 10.31
N ASP A 108 -11.70 0.67 11.33
CA ASP A 108 -11.43 -0.76 11.48
C ASP A 108 -12.69 -1.53 11.94
N LYS A 109 -12.56 -2.83 12.25
CA LYS A 109 -13.67 -3.65 12.78
C LYS A 109 -14.23 -3.13 14.10
N SER A 110 -13.48 -2.29 14.81
CA SER A 110 -13.80 -1.72 16.12
C SER A 110 -14.31 -0.28 16.00
N GLY A 111 -14.55 0.22 14.79
CA GLY A 111 -15.02 1.61 14.57
C GLY A 111 -13.92 2.67 14.63
N LYS A 112 -12.64 2.27 14.73
CA LYS A 112 -11.53 3.19 15.05
C LYS A 112 -10.78 3.66 13.81
N PHE A 113 -10.28 4.89 13.87
CA PHE A 113 -9.50 5.51 12.81
C PHE A 113 -8.06 5.76 13.26
N ARG A 114 -7.13 5.60 12.31
CA ARG A 114 -5.75 6.09 12.43
C ARG A 114 -5.53 7.25 11.47
N VAL A 115 -4.70 8.21 11.88
CA VAL A 115 -4.36 9.39 11.07
C VAL A 115 -2.90 9.27 10.64
N LEU A 116 -2.64 9.59 9.37
CA LEU A 116 -1.28 9.70 8.82
C LEU A 116 -1.10 11.09 8.21
N PRO A 117 -0.07 11.86 8.59
CA PRO A 117 0.29 13.07 7.87
C PRO A 117 0.85 12.69 6.50
N LEU A 118 0.60 13.53 5.49
CA LEU A 118 1.08 13.29 4.14
C LEU A 118 2.17 14.30 3.79
N PRO A 119 3.43 13.87 3.62
CA PRO A 119 4.49 14.74 3.14
C PRO A 119 4.22 15.17 1.69
N ASP A 120 4.95 16.17 1.21
CA ASP A 120 4.65 16.91 -0.02
C ASP A 120 4.39 16.02 -1.25
N LEU A 121 5.22 15.00 -1.50
CA LEU A 121 5.01 14.11 -2.66
C LEU A 121 3.72 13.29 -2.50
N ALA A 122 3.42 12.81 -1.30
CA ALA A 122 2.19 12.07 -1.02
C ALA A 122 0.95 12.96 -1.14
N ALA A 123 0.99 14.16 -0.57
CA ALA A 123 -0.09 15.13 -0.66
C ALA A 123 -0.35 15.55 -2.11
N SER A 124 0.72 15.78 -2.89
CA SER A 124 0.62 16.10 -4.32
C SER A 124 -0.01 14.95 -5.12
N ALA A 125 0.37 13.71 -4.83
CA ALA A 125 -0.25 12.54 -5.46
C ALA A 125 -1.75 12.43 -5.15
N VAL A 126 -2.17 12.73 -3.92
CA VAL A 126 -3.58 12.75 -3.52
C VAL A 126 -4.34 13.87 -4.23
N ARG A 127 -3.80 15.10 -4.27
CA ARG A 127 -4.44 16.23 -4.98
C ARG A 127 -4.60 15.94 -6.46
N ALA A 128 -3.58 15.38 -7.11
CA ALA A 128 -3.68 14.94 -8.50
C ALA A 128 -4.75 13.85 -8.66
N ALA A 129 -4.81 12.87 -7.77
CA ALA A 129 -5.82 11.81 -7.84
C ALA A 129 -7.25 12.33 -7.60
N GLN A 130 -7.43 13.34 -6.74
CA GLN A 130 -8.70 14.03 -6.54
C GLN A 130 -9.13 14.76 -7.81
N ALA A 131 -8.20 15.43 -8.51
CA ALA A 131 -8.46 16.13 -9.76
C ALA A 131 -8.83 15.18 -10.92
N TYR A 132 -8.21 14.00 -11.00
CA TYR A 132 -8.55 12.95 -11.98
C TYR A 132 -9.80 12.13 -11.60
N GLY A 133 -10.37 12.36 -10.43
CA GLY A 133 -11.47 11.58 -9.91
C GLY A 133 -12.73 11.68 -10.78
N ARG A 134 -13.49 10.58 -10.91
CA ARG A 134 -14.83 10.60 -11.50
C ARG A 134 -15.85 11.27 -10.57
N THR A 135 -16.67 12.17 -11.08
CA THR A 135 -17.80 12.77 -10.33
C THR A 135 -18.73 11.68 -9.79
N GLY A 136 -19.21 11.84 -8.56
CA GLY A 136 -20.13 10.88 -7.92
C GLY A 136 -19.48 9.57 -7.40
N ASN A 137 -18.18 9.34 -7.64
CA ASN A 137 -17.48 8.18 -7.08
C ASN A 137 -16.75 8.56 -5.77
N ALA A 138 -17.03 7.83 -4.69
CA ALA A 138 -16.49 8.12 -3.36
C ALA A 138 -15.01 7.75 -3.18
N TRP A 139 -14.45 6.92 -4.06
CA TRP A 139 -13.08 6.44 -3.98
C TRP A 139 -12.09 7.43 -4.59
N LEU A 140 -10.93 7.56 -3.95
CA LEU A 140 -9.81 8.36 -4.48
C LEU A 140 -9.38 7.79 -5.83
N PHE A 141 -9.24 6.47 -5.91
CA PHE A 141 -8.93 5.75 -7.14
C PHE A 141 -10.17 4.99 -7.63
N PRO A 142 -10.95 5.54 -8.57
CA PRO A 142 -12.18 4.92 -9.04
C PRO A 142 -11.91 3.66 -9.87
N GLN A 143 -12.91 2.78 -9.94
CA GLN A 143 -12.91 1.59 -10.79
C GLN A 143 -12.66 1.95 -12.26
N GLN A 144 -11.59 1.42 -12.85
CA GLN A 144 -11.22 1.74 -14.23
C GLN A 144 -12.08 0.99 -15.26
N ARG A 145 -12.44 -0.27 -14.98
CA ARG A 145 -13.21 -1.15 -15.86
C ARG A 145 -14.44 -1.72 -15.16
N LEU A 146 -15.61 -1.62 -15.80
CA LEU A 146 -16.84 -2.27 -15.33
C LEU A 146 -16.71 -3.79 -15.44
N ARG A 147 -17.28 -4.55 -14.50
CA ARG A 147 -17.32 -6.02 -14.58
C ARG A 147 -18.42 -6.47 -15.54
N ARG A 148 -19.54 -5.74 -15.58
CA ARG A 148 -20.66 -5.90 -16.53
C ARG A 148 -21.09 -4.52 -17.05
N LYS A 149 -21.64 -4.48 -18.27
CA LYS A 149 -22.11 -3.22 -18.89
C LYS A 149 -23.16 -2.49 -18.04
N THR A 150 -23.91 -3.22 -17.23
CA THR A 150 -24.97 -2.71 -16.35
C THR A 150 -24.47 -2.32 -14.95
N ASP A 151 -23.19 -2.51 -14.64
CA ASP A 151 -22.67 -2.15 -13.32
C ASP A 151 -22.63 -0.62 -13.14
N PRO A 152 -22.91 -0.11 -11.94
CA PRO A 152 -22.95 1.34 -11.69
C PRO A 152 -21.57 2.01 -11.75
N GLY A 153 -20.47 1.26 -11.79
CA GLY A 153 -19.11 1.83 -11.90
C GLY A 153 -18.65 2.65 -10.70
N THR A 154 -19.32 2.51 -9.55
CA THR A 154 -19.06 3.23 -8.30
C THR A 154 -18.00 2.55 -7.42
N GLY A 155 -17.34 1.50 -7.94
CA GLY A 155 -16.29 0.78 -7.24
C GLY A 155 -14.95 1.52 -7.18
N HIS A 156 -14.00 0.90 -6.49
CA HIS A 156 -12.60 1.32 -6.46
C HIS A 156 -11.76 0.59 -7.51
N MET A 157 -10.57 1.11 -7.78
CA MET A 157 -9.59 0.49 -8.66
C MET A 157 -9.15 -0.90 -8.12
N SER A 158 -8.98 -1.88 -9.02
CA SER A 158 -8.40 -3.18 -8.69
C SER A 158 -6.92 -3.05 -8.31
N GLU A 159 -6.50 -3.74 -7.26
CA GLU A 159 -5.10 -3.77 -6.84
C GLU A 159 -4.17 -4.45 -7.86
N ARG A 160 -4.72 -5.26 -8.77
CA ARG A 160 -3.94 -5.89 -9.85
C ARG A 160 -3.33 -4.86 -10.80
N MET A 161 -4.00 -3.74 -11.02
CA MET A 161 -3.49 -2.67 -11.89
C MET A 161 -2.18 -2.06 -11.36
N LEU A 162 -1.94 -2.09 -10.05
CA LEU A 162 -0.66 -1.63 -9.48
C LEU A 162 0.47 -2.58 -9.85
N ASN A 163 0.21 -3.89 -9.85
CA ASN A 163 1.21 -4.88 -10.25
C ASN A 163 1.47 -4.82 -11.76
N GLU A 164 0.43 -4.66 -12.58
CA GLU A 164 0.57 -4.50 -14.04
C GLU A 164 1.50 -3.32 -14.39
N VAL A 165 1.32 -2.16 -13.74
CA VAL A 165 2.22 -1.01 -13.96
C VAL A 165 3.66 -1.31 -13.51
N LEU A 166 3.85 -1.97 -12.37
CA LEU A 166 5.20 -2.35 -11.91
C LEU A 166 5.84 -3.43 -12.82
N GLU A 167 5.04 -4.28 -13.45
CA GLU A 167 5.50 -5.22 -14.48
C GLU A 167 5.90 -4.50 -15.77
N GLU A 168 5.13 -3.49 -16.20
CA GLU A 168 5.49 -2.64 -17.34
C GLU A 168 6.84 -1.93 -17.12
N LEU A 169 7.09 -1.41 -15.93
CA LEU A 169 8.39 -0.78 -15.61
C LEU A 169 9.57 -1.76 -15.64
N ARG A 170 9.31 -3.05 -15.43
CA ARG A 170 10.30 -4.14 -15.46
C ARG A 170 10.45 -4.78 -16.83
N ALA A 171 9.60 -4.45 -17.80
CA ALA A 171 9.71 -4.99 -19.15
C ALA A 171 11.09 -4.69 -19.74
N PRO A 172 11.61 -5.51 -20.67
CA PRO A 172 12.89 -5.24 -21.34
C PRO A 172 12.95 -3.82 -21.90
N GLY A 173 14.01 -3.08 -21.55
CA GLY A 173 14.17 -1.66 -21.91
C GLY A 173 13.43 -0.68 -20.98
N GLY A 174 12.69 -1.17 -19.99
CA GLY A 174 12.04 -0.37 -18.97
C GLY A 174 13.00 0.10 -17.85
N PRO A 175 12.61 1.11 -17.05
CA PRO A 175 13.43 1.69 -15.99
C PRO A 175 13.92 0.68 -14.93
N LEU A 176 13.23 -0.44 -14.77
CA LEU A 176 13.55 -1.49 -13.82
C LEU A 176 13.91 -2.81 -14.50
N ALA A 177 14.28 -2.80 -15.79
CA ALA A 177 14.63 -4.03 -16.52
C ALA A 177 15.78 -4.81 -15.86
N SER A 178 16.71 -4.11 -15.21
CA SER A 178 17.82 -4.70 -14.45
C SER A 178 17.51 -4.99 -12.98
N ALA A 179 16.33 -4.59 -12.49
CA ALA A 179 15.94 -4.81 -11.10
C ALA A 179 15.28 -6.20 -10.97
N PRO A 180 15.81 -7.10 -10.12
CA PRO A 180 15.36 -8.48 -10.09
C PRO A 180 13.91 -8.66 -9.59
N TRP A 181 13.36 -7.69 -8.85
CA TRP A 181 12.01 -7.77 -8.27
C TRP A 181 11.49 -6.38 -7.90
N ALA A 182 10.24 -6.06 -8.28
CA ALA A 182 9.54 -4.84 -7.85
C ALA A 182 8.03 -5.11 -7.82
N ALA A 183 7.51 -5.59 -6.70
CA ALA A 183 6.09 -5.75 -6.45
C ALA A 183 5.59 -4.76 -5.39
N THR A 184 4.26 -4.66 -5.28
CA THR A 184 3.62 -3.81 -4.28
C THR A 184 4.02 -4.13 -2.83
N HIS A 185 4.44 -5.36 -2.52
CA HIS A 185 4.96 -5.72 -1.19
C HIS A 185 6.36 -5.13 -0.92
N ASP A 186 7.12 -4.93 -1.98
CA ASP A 186 8.53 -4.56 -1.94
C ASP A 186 8.72 -3.07 -1.66
N LEU A 187 7.80 -2.24 -2.14
CA LEU A 187 7.68 -0.82 -1.76
C LEU A 187 7.57 -0.66 -0.24
N ARG A 188 6.70 -1.48 0.38
CA ARG A 188 6.51 -1.46 1.83
C ARG A 188 7.71 -2.05 2.57
N ARG A 189 8.34 -3.10 2.03
CA ARG A 189 9.58 -3.65 2.60
C ARG A 189 10.67 -2.58 2.59
N ALA A 190 10.83 -1.86 1.49
CA ALA A 190 11.82 -0.80 1.35
C ALA A 190 11.61 0.31 2.39
N PHE A 191 10.38 0.78 2.59
CA PHE A 191 10.05 1.71 3.68
C PHE A 191 10.53 1.19 5.04
N VAL A 192 10.14 -0.04 5.40
CA VAL A 192 10.50 -0.63 6.70
C VAL A 192 12.01 -0.77 6.86
N THR A 193 12.71 -1.22 5.81
CA THR A 193 14.15 -1.47 5.85
C THR A 193 14.95 -0.18 5.98
N HIS A 194 14.62 0.85 5.20
CA HIS A 194 15.37 2.12 5.21
C HIS A 194 15.07 2.98 6.44
N MET A 195 13.83 2.94 6.94
CA MET A 195 13.43 3.75 8.10
C MET A 195 13.84 3.14 9.44
N ARG A 196 13.87 1.81 9.58
CA ARG A 196 14.22 1.15 10.85
C ARG A 196 15.54 1.64 11.47
N PRO A 197 16.68 1.74 10.76
CA PRO A 197 17.92 2.26 11.34
C PRO A 197 17.90 3.76 11.63
N ARG A 198 16.96 4.52 11.03
CA ARG A 198 16.86 5.98 11.18
C ARG A 198 16.00 6.42 12.34
N VAL A 199 15.08 5.57 12.80
CA VAL A 199 14.21 5.83 13.94
C VAL A 199 14.97 6.40 15.13
N THR A 200 16.10 5.80 15.52
CA THR A 200 16.90 6.28 16.66
C THR A 200 17.61 7.60 16.36
N THR A 201 18.00 7.84 15.10
CA THR A 201 18.61 9.11 14.67
C THR A 201 17.60 10.26 14.72
N LEU A 202 16.32 9.95 14.49
CA LEU A 202 15.21 10.89 14.62
C LEU A 202 14.75 11.09 16.08
N GLY A 203 15.40 10.46 17.06
CA GLY A 203 14.98 10.52 18.47
C GLY A 203 13.69 9.73 18.77
N LEU A 204 13.27 8.84 17.86
CA LEU A 204 12.05 8.05 17.97
C LEU A 204 12.32 6.65 18.51
N THR A 205 11.28 5.98 18.99
CA THR A 205 11.36 4.59 19.47
C THR A 205 11.13 3.60 18.33
N LYS A 206 11.60 2.35 18.47
CA LYS A 206 11.50 1.29 17.43
C LYS A 206 10.05 1.01 16.99
N GLU A 207 9.09 1.39 17.81
CA GLU A 207 7.65 1.29 17.58
C GLU A 207 7.18 2.24 16.48
N ALA A 208 7.93 3.28 16.14
CA ALA A 208 7.53 4.29 15.16
C ALA A 208 7.31 3.75 13.74
N VAL A 209 8.13 2.81 13.27
CA VAL A 209 7.88 2.12 11.97
C VAL A 209 6.58 1.30 11.99
N PRO A 210 6.32 0.49 13.02
CA PRO A 210 5.00 -0.07 13.25
C PRO A 210 3.86 0.95 13.29
N MET A 211 4.06 2.14 13.89
CA MET A 211 3.04 3.19 13.95
C MET A 211 2.55 3.61 12.55
N ILE A 212 3.49 3.83 11.63
CA ILE A 212 3.13 4.12 10.23
C ILE A 212 2.45 2.92 9.57
N THR A 213 3.06 1.74 9.71
CA THR A 213 2.78 0.64 8.79
C THR A 213 1.63 -0.26 9.26
N ARG A 214 1.40 -0.44 10.56
CA ARG A 214 0.44 -1.42 11.07
C ARG A 214 -0.96 -0.81 11.26
N ALA A 215 -1.96 -1.68 11.14
CA ALA A 215 -3.37 -1.30 11.18
C ALA A 215 -3.95 -1.23 12.60
N ASP A 216 -3.18 -1.63 13.63
CA ASP A 216 -3.60 -1.77 15.02
C ASP A 216 -3.30 -0.54 15.91
N GLU A 217 -2.76 0.52 15.32
CA GLU A 217 -2.19 1.68 16.02
C GLU A 217 -3.00 2.97 15.79
N GLY A 218 -3.19 3.77 16.85
CA GLY A 218 -4.03 4.99 16.89
C GLY A 218 -5.53 4.67 16.87
N ARG A 219 -6.18 4.72 18.04
CA ARG A 219 -7.50 4.13 18.26
C ARG A 219 -8.53 5.19 18.68
N TYR A 220 -8.88 6.09 17.77
CA TYR A 220 -9.77 7.22 18.07
C TYR A 220 -11.23 6.90 17.73
N GLY A 221 -12.14 7.41 18.56
CA GLY A 221 -13.60 7.29 18.37
C GLY A 221 -14.11 8.19 17.25
N LEU A 222 -15.38 8.02 16.84
CA LEU A 222 -16.03 8.88 15.84
C LEU A 222 -16.15 10.35 16.30
N ASP A 223 -16.08 10.58 17.60
CA ASP A 223 -16.38 11.87 18.26
C ASP A 223 -15.13 12.75 18.45
N GLU A 224 -13.94 12.21 18.18
CA GLU A 224 -12.67 12.92 18.35
C GLU A 224 -12.33 13.63 17.03
N THR A 225 -12.71 14.90 16.95
CA THR A 225 -12.41 15.77 15.82
C THR A 225 -10.91 15.79 15.55
N VAL A 226 -10.54 15.28 14.36
CA VAL A 226 -9.31 15.41 13.54
C VAL A 226 -8.19 16.32 14.03
N TYR A 227 -8.55 17.44 14.63
CA TYR A 227 -7.69 18.60 14.83
C TYR A 227 -6.79 18.49 16.07
N ASP A 228 -7.04 17.55 17.01
CA ASP A 228 -6.34 17.63 18.30
C ASP A 228 -5.95 16.32 19.03
N GLN A 229 -6.15 15.12 18.47
CA GLN A 229 -6.16 13.93 19.33
C GLN A 229 -5.23 12.76 18.99
N ASP A 230 -4.43 12.81 17.92
CA ASP A 230 -3.41 11.78 17.72
C ASP A 230 -2.03 12.23 18.25
N PRO A 231 -1.66 11.89 19.51
CA PRO A 231 -0.35 12.23 20.08
C PRO A 231 0.83 11.70 19.28
N ALA A 232 0.63 10.70 18.41
CA ALA A 232 1.68 10.17 17.55
C ALA A 232 1.87 10.96 16.25
N LEU A 233 1.03 11.96 15.93
CA LEU A 233 1.18 12.75 14.70
C LEU A 233 2.54 13.44 14.53
N PRO A 234 3.15 14.07 15.56
CA PRO A 234 4.49 14.63 15.44
C PRO A 234 5.52 13.60 14.97
N ASP A 235 5.56 12.43 15.62
CA ASP A 235 6.50 11.34 15.31
C ASP A 235 6.25 10.79 13.90
N LYS A 236 4.98 10.62 13.53
CA LYS A 236 4.58 10.16 12.19
C LYS A 236 4.99 11.18 11.11
N SER A 237 4.85 12.48 11.39
CA SER A 237 5.26 13.55 10.45
C SER A 237 6.75 13.49 10.23
N LEU A 238 7.54 13.47 11.31
CA LEU A 238 9.00 13.41 11.26
C LEU A 238 9.49 12.19 10.46
N MET A 239 8.88 11.03 10.67
CA MET A 239 9.20 9.81 9.92
C MET A 239 8.88 9.91 8.43
N LEU A 240 7.70 10.41 8.08
CA LEU A 240 7.25 10.46 6.69
C LEU A 240 7.96 11.57 5.92
N GLU A 241 8.32 12.68 6.57
CA GLU A 241 9.18 13.73 6.01
C GLU A 241 10.60 13.22 5.74
N GLU A 242 11.21 12.47 6.68
CA GLU A 242 12.51 11.84 6.44
C GLU A 242 12.43 10.82 5.29
N TRP A 243 11.34 10.05 5.21
CA TRP A 243 11.13 9.13 4.09
C TRP A 243 10.99 9.88 2.75
N ASP A 244 10.24 10.98 2.72
CA ASP A 244 10.09 11.83 1.55
C ASP A 244 11.44 12.39 1.07
N ARG A 245 12.29 12.82 2.00
CA ARG A 245 13.67 13.25 1.73
C ARG A 245 14.52 12.13 1.10
N LEU A 246 14.46 10.92 1.64
CA LEU A 246 15.21 9.76 1.11
C LEU A 246 14.74 9.35 -0.29
N ILE A 247 13.44 9.44 -0.57
CA ILE A 247 12.92 9.19 -1.92
C ILE A 247 13.43 10.24 -2.90
N LYS A 248 13.44 11.53 -2.51
CA LYS A 248 14.01 12.61 -3.34
C LYS A 248 15.51 12.40 -3.62
N GLU A 249 16.28 11.95 -2.63
CA GLU A 249 17.69 11.54 -2.84
C GLU A 249 17.80 10.36 -3.81
N GLY A 250 16.92 9.37 -3.68
CA GLY A 250 16.83 8.24 -4.60
C GLY A 250 16.55 8.68 -6.04
N CYS A 251 15.63 9.63 -6.25
CA CYS A 251 15.37 10.22 -7.56
C CYS A 251 16.63 10.89 -8.14
N ALA A 252 17.36 11.68 -7.34
CA ALA A 252 18.59 12.32 -7.79
C ALA A 252 19.68 11.28 -8.18
N GLN A 253 19.79 10.17 -7.44
CA GLN A 253 20.69 9.07 -7.78
C GLN A 253 20.28 8.40 -9.10
N ALA A 254 18.99 8.15 -9.27
CA ALA A 254 18.41 7.56 -10.47
C ALA A 254 18.63 8.44 -11.73
N GLU A 255 18.39 9.74 -11.62
CA GLU A 255 18.65 10.71 -12.69
C GLU A 255 20.13 10.74 -13.09
N ALA A 256 21.03 10.79 -12.10
CA ALA A 256 22.47 10.76 -12.34
C ALA A 256 22.92 9.46 -13.05
N ARG A 257 22.26 8.33 -12.76
CA ARG A 257 22.50 7.07 -13.46
C ARG A 257 22.02 7.10 -14.92
N LEU A 258 20.83 7.64 -15.17
CA LEU A 258 20.25 7.74 -16.50
C LEU A 258 21.03 8.69 -17.43
N GLN A 259 21.80 9.63 -16.86
CA GLN A 259 22.66 10.55 -17.61
C GLN A 259 24.06 9.98 -17.93
N ARG A 260 24.42 8.80 -17.41
CA ARG A 260 25.70 8.17 -17.75
C ARG A 260 25.62 7.55 -19.15
N PRO A 261 26.59 7.84 -20.03
CA PRO A 261 26.61 7.34 -21.41
C PRO A 261 26.75 5.83 -21.48
#